data_AF-A0A4V5WLS0-F1
#
_entry.id   AF-A0A4V5WLS0-F1
#
_cell.length_a   1.000
_cell.length_b   1.000
_cell.length_c   1.000
_cell.angle_alpha   90.00
_cell.angle_beta   90.00
_cell.angle_gamma   90.00
#
_symmetry.space_group_name_H-M   'P 1'
#
loop_
_entity.id
_entity.type
_entity.pdbx_description
1 polymer ?
#
loop_
_entity_poly.entity_id
_entity_poly.type
_entity_poly.pdbx_seq_one_letter_code
_entity_poly.pdbx_strand_id
1 'polypeptide(L)'
;VIKQSSSGEQPLEGAIFQLKGGTLDVTLKDNHDGTYSLPDNARLDKGETYTLTEVKAPKGHELSQKQIWTIKVSDEGKVTIDDKDTSIKDDTITLTVTNQFKKIPIGIRKYTTQEGKQVNLAKAIFDLQKKSASGDYQTKETKETDTDGFALLEVNEPGEYRIVETKGPEGYDTIPGNYMFTIDKYGEIHYDGNNVETADQWTLTHENHLKPFDLTVHKKEDNGKALPGAKFRLQGNGVDIELPKEGQATDTFLFENLQPGTYTLTETYTPEGYQGLKQSVTV
;
A
#
# COMPACT_ATOMS: atom_id res chain seq x y z
N VAL A 1 32.83 14.96 -3.47
CA VAL A 1 31.40 14.99 -3.08
C VAL A 1 31.09 13.72 -2.29
N ILE A 2 30.28 13.81 -1.25
CA ILE A 2 29.71 12.66 -0.53
C ILE A 2 28.20 12.66 -0.81
N LYS A 3 27.64 11.54 -1.26
CA LYS A 3 26.21 11.42 -1.55
C LYS A 3 25.45 10.74 -0.46
N GLN A 4 24.33 11.38 -0.11
CA GLN A 4 23.42 10.86 0.89
C GLN A 4 21.97 10.79 0.43
N SER A 5 21.21 9.84 0.98
CA SER A 5 19.76 9.76 0.86
C SER A 5 19.10 10.59 1.95
N SER A 6 17.95 11.20 1.66
CA SER A 6 17.09 11.79 2.70
C SER A 6 16.55 10.76 3.69
N SER A 7 16.53 9.47 3.33
CA SER A 7 16.18 8.36 4.22
C SER A 7 17.31 7.91 5.15
N GLY A 8 18.50 8.52 5.05
CA GLY A 8 19.67 8.19 5.87
C GLY A 8 20.55 7.05 5.33
N GLU A 9 20.11 6.33 4.30
CA GLU A 9 20.87 5.21 3.70
C GLU A 9 22.18 5.64 3.04
N GLN A 10 23.25 4.89 3.33
CA GLN A 10 24.61 5.05 2.80
C GLN A 10 25.23 3.69 2.45
N PRO A 11 26.13 3.61 1.45
CA PRO A 11 26.48 4.65 0.48
C PRO A 11 25.50 4.74 -0.70
N LEU A 12 25.44 5.89 -1.38
CA LEU A 12 24.72 6.07 -2.65
C LEU A 12 25.66 6.28 -3.85
N GLU A 13 25.71 5.29 -4.74
CA GLU A 13 26.43 5.33 -6.02
C GLU A 13 25.50 5.63 -7.21
N GLY A 14 26.09 5.86 -8.38
CA GLY A 14 25.40 6.03 -9.66
C GLY A 14 24.90 7.45 -9.96
N ALA A 15 25.22 8.44 -9.12
CA ALA A 15 25.01 9.84 -9.45
C ALA A 15 26.04 10.30 -10.50
N ILE A 16 25.71 11.33 -11.27
CA ILE A 16 26.66 11.93 -12.23
C ILE A 16 26.85 13.39 -11.86
N PHE A 17 28.10 13.77 -11.60
CA PHE A 17 28.50 15.15 -11.36
C PHE A 17 29.43 15.62 -12.47
N GLN A 18 29.17 16.81 -13.00
CA GLN A 18 30.04 17.48 -13.97
C GLN A 18 30.66 18.72 -13.34
N LEU A 19 31.98 18.89 -13.50
CA LEU A 19 32.71 20.07 -13.09
C LEU A 19 33.23 20.81 -14.33
N LYS A 20 32.90 22.09 -14.46
CA LYS A 20 33.39 22.97 -15.52
C LYS A 20 34.01 24.24 -14.97
N GLY A 21 35.14 24.68 -15.52
CA GLY A 21 35.82 25.93 -15.11
C GLY A 21 37.31 25.90 -15.41
N GLY A 22 37.91 27.06 -15.67
CA GLY A 22 39.28 27.14 -16.20
C GLY A 22 39.43 26.28 -17.47
N THR A 23 40.31 25.27 -17.41
CA THR A 23 40.50 24.27 -18.48
C THR A 23 39.74 22.97 -18.25
N LEU A 24 39.05 22.80 -17.12
CA LEU A 24 38.33 21.58 -16.79
C LEU A 24 36.93 21.57 -17.40
N ASP A 25 36.61 20.45 -18.05
CA ASP A 25 35.24 19.98 -18.32
C ASP A 25 35.24 18.46 -18.11
N VAL A 26 35.01 18.05 -16.87
CA VAL A 26 35.20 16.66 -16.43
C VAL A 26 33.99 16.14 -15.68
N THR A 27 33.73 14.84 -15.82
CA THR A 27 32.80 14.11 -14.94
C THR A 27 33.58 13.60 -13.73
N LEU A 28 33.03 13.77 -12.53
CA LEU A 28 33.63 13.19 -11.33
C LEU A 28 33.56 11.66 -11.41
N LYS A 29 34.60 11.00 -10.90
CA LYS A 29 34.67 9.56 -10.74
C LYS A 29 33.78 9.13 -9.58
N ASP A 30 32.90 8.15 -9.81
CA ASP A 30 32.19 7.43 -8.76
C ASP A 30 33.14 6.40 -8.14
N ASN A 31 33.35 6.47 -6.83
CA ASN A 31 34.24 5.55 -6.11
C ASN A 31 33.51 4.30 -5.61
N HIS A 32 32.20 4.16 -5.86
CA HIS A 32 31.35 3.04 -5.40
C HIS A 32 31.22 2.91 -3.88
N ASP A 33 31.69 3.90 -3.13
CA ASP A 33 31.57 4.01 -1.67
C ASP A 33 30.71 5.22 -1.24
N GLY A 34 29.97 5.80 -2.19
CA GLY A 34 29.14 6.99 -1.99
C GLY A 34 29.93 8.29 -2.08
N THR A 35 31.23 8.23 -2.33
CA THR A 35 32.07 9.39 -2.61
C THR A 35 32.34 9.53 -4.10
N TYR A 36 32.52 10.78 -4.52
CA TYR A 36 32.85 11.15 -5.90
C TYR A 36 34.02 12.12 -5.89
N SER A 37 35.05 11.81 -6.67
CA SER A 37 36.31 12.57 -6.72
C SER A 37 36.60 13.07 -8.14
N LEU A 38 37.55 14.00 -8.25
CA LEU A 38 38.09 14.38 -9.56
C LEU A 38 38.79 13.17 -10.21
N PRO A 39 38.80 13.08 -11.54
CA PRO A 39 39.69 12.16 -12.25
C PRO A 39 41.15 12.33 -11.81
N ASP A 40 41.95 11.26 -11.87
CA ASP A 40 43.31 11.23 -11.32
C ASP A 40 44.22 12.34 -11.87
N ASN A 41 43.96 12.79 -13.11
CA ASN A 41 44.69 13.84 -13.82
C ASN A 41 44.06 15.25 -13.74
N ALA A 42 42.96 15.44 -13.00
CA ALA A 42 42.28 16.72 -12.87
C ALA A 42 42.54 17.35 -11.49
N ARG A 43 42.87 18.64 -11.45
CA ARG A 43 43.10 19.41 -10.23
C ARG A 43 42.46 20.78 -10.36
N LEU A 44 42.04 21.36 -9.22
CA LEU A 44 41.57 22.73 -9.20
C LEU A 44 42.77 23.67 -9.18
N ASP A 45 42.77 24.62 -10.08
CA ASP A 45 43.79 25.66 -10.24
C ASP A 45 43.43 26.88 -9.40
N LYS A 46 44.47 27.59 -8.95
CA LYS A 46 44.33 28.85 -8.21
C LYS A 46 43.85 29.96 -9.14
N GLY A 47 43.09 30.90 -8.60
CA GLY A 47 42.52 32.02 -9.35
C GLY A 47 41.29 31.64 -10.18
N GLU A 48 40.93 30.35 -10.24
CA GLU A 48 39.85 29.86 -11.08
C GLU A 48 38.52 29.70 -10.32
N THR A 49 37.44 29.76 -11.10
CA THR A 49 36.08 29.49 -10.65
C THR A 49 35.50 28.31 -11.42
N TYR A 50 34.93 27.36 -10.69
CA TYR A 50 34.33 26.14 -11.21
C TYR A 50 32.84 26.07 -10.88
N THR A 51 32.09 25.46 -11.78
CA THR A 51 30.69 25.10 -11.61
C THR A 51 30.59 23.59 -11.50
N LEU A 52 30.19 23.09 -10.34
CA LEU A 52 29.83 21.69 -10.12
C LEU A 52 28.33 21.53 -10.33
N THR A 53 27.92 20.59 -11.17
CA THR A 53 26.51 20.30 -11.46
C THR A 53 26.19 18.83 -11.21
N GLU A 54 25.15 18.53 -10.45
CA GLU A 54 24.54 17.20 -10.42
C GLU A 54 23.68 17.04 -11.69
N VAL A 55 24.15 16.19 -12.61
CA VAL A 55 23.49 15.94 -13.90
C VAL A 55 22.49 14.79 -13.78
N LYS A 56 22.77 13.82 -12.91
CA LYS A 56 21.93 12.63 -12.71
C LYS A 56 21.95 12.22 -11.25
N ALA A 57 20.77 11.93 -10.71
CA ALA A 57 20.61 11.33 -9.39
C ALA A 57 20.89 9.81 -9.40
N PRO A 58 21.18 9.21 -8.23
CA PRO A 58 21.18 7.76 -8.06
C PRO A 58 19.84 7.12 -8.49
N LYS A 59 19.85 5.82 -8.83
CA LYS A 59 18.61 5.05 -9.05
C LYS A 59 17.70 5.19 -7.83
N GLY A 60 16.39 5.27 -8.05
CA GLY A 60 15.41 5.44 -6.96
C GLY A 60 15.39 6.81 -6.30
N HIS A 61 16.16 7.79 -6.78
CA HIS A 61 16.22 9.12 -6.19
C HIS A 61 15.89 10.22 -7.20
N GLU A 62 15.37 11.33 -6.68
CA GLU A 62 15.20 12.59 -7.42
C GLU A 62 16.53 13.35 -7.46
N LEU A 63 16.66 14.31 -8.38
CA LEU A 63 17.78 15.26 -8.32
C LEU A 63 17.74 16.01 -6.98
N SER A 64 18.91 16.33 -6.45
CA SER A 64 18.98 17.13 -5.23
C SER A 64 18.29 18.49 -5.43
N GLN A 65 17.80 19.07 -4.33
CA GLN A 65 17.08 20.36 -4.37
C GLN A 65 17.94 21.49 -4.96
N LYS A 66 19.26 21.42 -4.74
CA LYS A 66 20.25 22.32 -5.34
C LYS A 66 21.16 21.48 -6.23
N GLN A 67 21.08 21.67 -7.55
CA GLN A 67 21.91 20.90 -8.48
C GLN A 67 23.24 21.57 -8.86
N ILE A 68 23.42 22.86 -8.59
CA ILE A 68 24.60 23.62 -9.07
C ILE A 68 25.30 24.30 -7.89
N TRP A 69 26.61 24.11 -7.78
CA TRP A 69 27.47 24.77 -6.80
C TRP A 69 28.61 25.52 -7.49
N THR A 70 28.91 26.71 -7.00
CA THR A 70 30.09 27.47 -7.46
C THR A 70 31.26 27.21 -6.53
N ILE A 71 32.37 26.71 -7.04
CA ILE A 71 33.61 26.49 -6.30
C ILE A 71 34.62 27.53 -6.75
N LYS A 72 35.13 28.37 -5.85
CA LYS A 72 36.18 29.36 -6.16
C LYS A 72 37.45 29.01 -5.42
N VAL A 73 38.58 29.06 -6.11
CA VAL A 73 39.92 28.90 -5.53
C VAL A 73 40.65 30.22 -5.69
N SER A 74 40.98 30.91 -4.59
CA SER A 74 41.71 32.17 -4.66
C SER A 74 43.18 31.97 -5.07
N ASP A 75 43.88 33.06 -5.41
CA ASP A 75 45.32 33.03 -5.72
C ASP A 75 46.17 32.56 -4.51
N GLU A 76 45.67 32.78 -3.30
CA GLU A 76 46.26 32.28 -2.05
C GLU A 76 45.89 30.81 -1.77
N GLY A 77 45.04 30.19 -2.58
CA GLY A 77 44.57 28.81 -2.42
C GLY A 77 43.41 28.64 -1.44
N LYS A 78 42.74 29.73 -1.04
CA LYS A 78 41.52 29.65 -0.22
C LYS A 78 40.37 29.15 -1.08
N VAL A 79 39.62 28.17 -0.60
CA VAL A 79 38.48 27.61 -1.31
C VAL A 79 37.17 28.10 -0.69
N THR A 80 36.22 28.44 -1.55
CA THR A 80 34.82 28.69 -1.14
C THR A 80 33.87 27.86 -1.99
N ILE A 81 32.75 27.45 -1.39
CA ILE A 81 31.62 26.84 -2.09
C ILE A 81 30.41 27.76 -1.89
N ASP A 82 29.87 28.29 -2.98
CA ASP A 82 28.81 29.29 -2.98
C ASP A 82 29.10 30.47 -2.06
N ASP A 83 30.31 31.02 -2.19
CA ASP A 83 30.84 32.14 -1.40
C ASP A 83 30.94 31.87 0.12
N LYS A 84 30.79 30.61 0.55
CA LYS A 84 31.04 30.18 1.93
C LYS A 84 32.42 29.54 2.05
N ASP A 85 33.17 29.98 3.05
CA ASP A 85 34.46 29.38 3.40
C ASP A 85 34.30 27.88 3.68
N THR A 86 35.17 27.08 3.08
CA THR A 86 35.24 25.63 3.33
C THR A 86 36.60 25.27 3.90
N SER A 87 36.62 24.36 4.86
CA SER A 87 37.88 23.83 5.38
C SER A 87 38.42 22.75 4.45
N ILE A 88 39.71 22.83 4.17
CA ILE A 88 40.45 21.79 3.47
C ILE A 88 41.05 20.89 4.55
N LYS A 89 40.80 19.59 4.47
CA LYS A 89 41.40 18.59 5.35
C LYS A 89 42.00 17.50 4.49
N ASP A 90 43.25 17.13 4.77
CA ASP A 90 43.98 16.09 4.02
C ASP A 90 43.89 16.32 2.49
N ASP A 91 44.19 17.57 2.08
CA ASP A 91 44.10 18.07 0.70
C ASP A 91 42.74 17.87 0.01
N THR A 92 41.68 17.67 0.80
CA THR A 92 40.34 17.35 0.32
C THR A 92 39.34 18.43 0.72
N ILE A 93 38.57 18.89 -0.28
CA ILE A 93 37.38 19.71 -0.09
C ILE A 93 36.17 18.78 -0.07
N THR A 94 35.36 18.85 0.98
CA THR A 94 34.17 17.98 1.11
C THR A 94 32.90 18.78 0.89
N LEU A 95 32.07 18.30 -0.03
CA LEU A 95 30.70 18.76 -0.26
C LEU A 95 29.75 17.57 -0.08
N THR A 96 28.78 17.70 0.81
CA THR A 96 27.71 16.71 0.99
C THR A 96 26.51 17.10 0.16
N VAL A 97 25.98 16.16 -0.63
CA VAL A 97 24.79 16.36 -1.47
C VAL A 97 23.75 15.30 -1.11
N THR A 98 22.58 15.76 -0.68
CA THR A 98 21.45 14.90 -0.30
C THR A 98 20.43 14.83 -1.42
N ASN A 99 20.05 13.62 -1.83
CA ASN A 99 18.96 13.40 -2.78
C ASN A 99 17.75 12.83 -2.07
N GLN A 100 16.58 13.24 -2.52
CA GLN A 100 15.32 12.72 -2.02
C GLN A 100 15.07 11.33 -2.61
N PHE A 101 14.73 10.37 -1.75
CA PHE A 101 14.23 9.08 -2.20
C PHE A 101 12.90 9.29 -2.94
N LYS A 102 12.75 8.67 -4.12
CA LYS A 102 11.53 8.79 -4.91
C LYS A 102 10.39 8.09 -4.21
N LYS A 103 9.21 8.72 -4.24
CA LYS A 103 7.98 8.06 -3.83
C LYS A 103 7.67 6.90 -4.77
N ILE A 104 7.33 5.76 -4.19
CA ILE A 104 6.95 4.54 -4.91
C ILE A 104 5.45 4.31 -4.69
N PRO A 105 4.62 4.38 -5.74
CA PRO A 105 3.21 4.07 -5.64
C PRO A 105 3.01 2.56 -5.51
N ILE A 106 2.20 2.13 -4.54
CA ILE A 106 1.84 0.73 -4.30
C ILE A 106 0.33 0.60 -4.32
N GLY A 107 -0.15 -0.27 -5.21
CA GLY A 107 -1.57 -0.45 -5.45
C GLY A 107 -2.09 -1.65 -4.69
N ILE A 108 -3.34 -1.57 -4.21
CA ILE A 108 -4.08 -2.75 -3.79
C ILE A 108 -5.47 -2.74 -4.40
N ARG A 109 -5.82 -3.82 -5.09
CA ARG A 109 -7.15 -4.03 -5.67
C ARG A 109 -7.93 -5.07 -4.86
N LYS A 110 -9.02 -4.62 -4.30
CA LYS A 110 -9.96 -5.40 -3.50
C LYS A 110 -11.08 -5.93 -4.38
N TYR A 111 -11.36 -7.22 -4.25
CA TYR A 111 -12.45 -7.86 -4.97
C TYR A 111 -13.10 -9.01 -4.20
N THR A 112 -14.14 -9.58 -4.80
CA THR A 112 -14.72 -10.89 -4.50
C THR A 112 -14.95 -11.64 -5.82
N THR A 113 -15.08 -12.94 -5.76
CA THR A 113 -15.48 -13.76 -6.91
C THR A 113 -16.95 -14.13 -6.80
N GLN A 114 -17.77 -13.65 -7.73
CA GLN A 114 -19.18 -14.02 -7.87
C GLN A 114 -19.39 -14.71 -9.21
N GLU A 115 -19.93 -15.93 -9.20
CA GLU A 115 -20.18 -16.73 -10.42
C GLU A 115 -18.94 -16.86 -11.33
N GLY A 116 -17.76 -17.00 -10.73
CA GLY A 116 -16.48 -17.09 -11.45
C GLY A 116 -15.98 -15.78 -12.06
N LYS A 117 -16.61 -14.64 -11.75
CA LYS A 117 -16.19 -13.31 -12.18
C LYS A 117 -15.70 -12.49 -11.01
N GLN A 118 -14.61 -11.77 -11.25
CA GLN A 118 -14.11 -10.79 -10.31
C GLN A 118 -15.05 -9.57 -10.26
N VAL A 119 -15.49 -9.22 -9.05
CA VAL A 119 -16.28 -8.03 -8.74
C VAL A 119 -15.49 -7.18 -7.74
N ASN A 120 -15.18 -5.94 -8.12
CA ASN A 120 -14.40 -5.06 -7.27
C ASN A 120 -15.22 -4.60 -6.05
N LEU A 121 -14.55 -4.42 -4.92
CA LEU A 121 -15.19 -3.99 -3.66
C LEU A 121 -14.59 -2.69 -3.14
N ALA A 122 -15.45 -1.71 -2.92
CA ALA A 122 -15.11 -0.45 -2.27
C ALA A 122 -15.15 -0.57 -0.73
N LYS A 123 -14.63 0.45 -0.04
CA LYS A 123 -14.75 0.63 1.41
C LYS A 123 -14.02 -0.40 2.29
N ALA A 124 -13.13 -1.21 1.73
CA ALA A 124 -12.13 -1.93 2.50
C ALA A 124 -11.04 -0.97 2.98
N ILE A 125 -10.58 -1.12 4.22
CA ILE A 125 -9.51 -0.31 4.82
C ILE A 125 -8.22 -1.15 4.91
N PHE A 126 -7.14 -0.60 4.37
CA PHE A 126 -5.80 -1.18 4.38
C PHE A 126 -4.80 -0.27 5.09
N ASP A 127 -3.93 -0.88 5.88
CA ASP A 127 -2.76 -0.25 6.47
C ASP A 127 -1.49 -0.69 5.74
N LEU A 128 -0.68 0.27 5.30
CA LEU A 128 0.72 0.07 4.98
C LEU A 128 1.53 0.20 6.27
N GLN A 129 2.27 -0.84 6.63
CA GLN A 129 3.06 -0.88 7.85
C GLN A 129 4.52 -1.12 7.53
N LYS A 130 5.43 -0.42 8.22
CA LYS A 130 6.89 -0.61 8.12
C LYS A 130 7.40 -1.31 9.37
N LYS A 131 8.29 -2.27 9.20
CA LYS A 131 8.99 -2.92 10.31
C LYS A 131 10.03 -1.96 10.90
N SER A 132 10.02 -1.80 12.21
CA SER A 132 10.99 -1.02 12.96
C SER A 132 12.27 -1.83 13.24
N ALA A 133 13.30 -1.17 13.75
CA ALA A 133 14.51 -1.83 14.22
C ALA A 133 14.27 -2.79 15.40
N SER A 134 13.21 -2.61 16.19
CA SER A 134 12.81 -3.55 17.25
C SER A 134 12.14 -4.82 16.70
N GLY A 135 11.78 -4.83 15.41
CA GLY A 135 11.04 -5.91 14.76
C GLY A 135 9.53 -5.71 14.71
N ASP A 136 9.00 -4.64 15.32
CA ASP A 136 7.58 -4.33 15.36
C ASP A 136 7.11 -3.62 14.09
N TYR A 137 5.87 -3.86 13.67
CA TYR A 137 5.26 -3.16 12.54
C TYR A 137 4.55 -1.88 13.00
N GLN A 138 4.84 -0.76 12.33
CA GLN A 138 4.24 0.54 12.58
C GLN A 138 3.45 1.01 11.35
N THR A 139 2.19 1.41 11.53
CA THR A 139 1.37 1.97 10.45
C THR A 139 1.97 3.28 9.96
N LYS A 140 2.20 3.34 8.64
CA LYS A 140 2.72 4.51 7.91
C LYS A 140 1.61 5.24 7.18
N GLU A 141 0.65 4.49 6.63
CA GLU A 141 -0.47 5.04 5.90
C GLU A 141 -1.67 4.10 6.02
N THR A 142 -2.87 4.67 6.06
CA THR A 142 -4.14 3.95 6.02
C THR A 142 -4.96 4.47 4.85
N LYS A 143 -5.51 3.57 4.03
CA LYS A 143 -6.33 3.91 2.87
C LYS A 143 -7.61 3.09 2.83
N GLU A 144 -8.66 3.72 2.31
CA GLU A 144 -9.90 3.06 1.96
C GLU A 144 -9.92 2.84 0.44
N THR A 145 -10.43 1.68 0.01
CA THR A 145 -10.62 1.37 -1.42
C THR A 145 -11.78 2.16 -2.00
N ASP A 146 -11.55 2.71 -3.19
CA ASP A 146 -12.53 3.50 -3.95
C ASP A 146 -13.62 2.63 -4.60
N THR A 147 -14.50 3.26 -5.38
CA THR A 147 -15.60 2.58 -6.09
C THR A 147 -15.13 1.54 -7.11
N ASP A 148 -13.89 1.64 -7.59
CA ASP A 148 -13.27 0.66 -8.49
C ASP A 148 -12.53 -0.44 -7.70
N GLY A 149 -12.69 -0.46 -6.38
CA GLY A 149 -12.05 -1.36 -5.45
C GLY A 149 -10.55 -1.17 -5.38
N PHE A 150 -10.05 0.03 -5.65
CA PHE A 150 -8.62 0.33 -5.68
C PHE A 150 -8.21 1.25 -4.54
N ALA A 151 -7.03 1.03 -3.96
CA ALA A 151 -6.39 1.96 -3.05
C ALA A 151 -4.91 2.15 -3.44
N LEU A 152 -4.48 3.41 -3.44
CA LEU A 152 -3.12 3.84 -3.70
C LEU A 152 -2.42 4.22 -2.39
N LEU A 153 -1.34 3.53 -2.08
CA LEU A 153 -0.42 3.77 -0.96
C LEU A 153 0.91 4.31 -1.51
N GLU A 154 1.66 5.05 -0.70
CA GLU A 154 2.96 5.60 -1.08
C GLU A 154 4.06 5.19 -0.08
N VAL A 155 5.19 4.70 -0.60
CA VAL A 155 6.42 4.52 0.18
C VAL A 155 7.45 5.56 -0.23
N ASN A 156 8.11 6.17 0.75
CA ASN A 156 9.14 7.21 0.52
C ASN A 156 10.49 6.90 1.21
N GLU A 157 10.66 5.69 1.72
CA GLU A 157 11.89 5.25 2.37
C GLU A 157 12.08 3.73 2.20
N PRO A 158 13.31 3.22 2.13
CA PRO A 158 13.59 1.80 2.06
C PRO A 158 13.26 1.09 3.38
N GLY A 159 13.08 -0.24 3.31
CA GLY A 159 12.86 -1.09 4.48
C GLY A 159 11.97 -2.31 4.21
N GLU A 160 11.62 -3.02 5.28
CA GLU A 160 10.65 -4.11 5.25
C GLU A 160 9.24 -3.58 5.53
N TYR A 161 8.27 -3.97 4.71
CA TYR A 161 6.89 -3.51 4.76
C TYR A 161 5.90 -4.67 4.76
N ARG A 162 4.68 -4.38 5.22
CA ARG A 162 3.51 -5.19 4.90
C ARG A 162 2.27 -4.34 4.63
N ILE A 163 1.36 -4.85 3.82
CA ILE A 163 -0.01 -4.32 3.69
C ILE A 163 -0.98 -5.26 4.38
N VAL A 164 -1.87 -4.70 5.19
CA VAL A 164 -2.85 -5.45 6.02
C VAL A 164 -4.24 -4.87 5.83
N GLU A 165 -5.23 -5.70 5.51
CA GLU A 165 -6.64 -5.33 5.60
C GLU A 165 -7.07 -5.22 7.07
N THR A 166 -7.35 -4.02 7.54
CA THR A 166 -7.79 -3.79 8.92
C THR A 166 -9.31 -3.85 9.05
N LYS A 167 -10.03 -3.62 7.94
CA LYS A 167 -11.48 -3.72 7.87
C LYS A 167 -11.92 -4.08 6.45
N GLY A 168 -12.60 -5.21 6.29
CA GLY A 168 -13.23 -5.55 5.03
C GLY A 168 -14.50 -4.74 4.73
N PRO A 169 -14.98 -4.76 3.48
CA PRO A 169 -16.21 -4.08 3.08
C PRO A 169 -17.44 -4.58 3.85
N GLU A 170 -18.50 -3.77 3.86
CA GLU A 170 -19.78 -4.15 4.46
C GLU A 170 -20.35 -5.43 3.82
N GLY A 171 -20.75 -6.39 4.65
CA GLY A 171 -21.23 -7.70 4.20
C GLY A 171 -20.13 -8.72 3.85
N TYR A 172 -18.85 -8.31 3.85
CA TYR A 172 -17.71 -9.19 3.57
C TYR A 172 -16.88 -9.46 4.83
N ASP A 173 -16.12 -10.55 4.82
CA ASP A 173 -15.13 -10.86 5.85
C ASP A 173 -14.04 -9.77 5.90
N THR A 174 -13.26 -9.77 6.98
CA THR A 174 -11.99 -9.04 7.03
C THR A 174 -10.91 -10.10 7.07
N ILE A 175 -10.17 -10.27 5.98
CA ILE A 175 -9.04 -11.20 5.93
C ILE A 175 -7.81 -10.32 5.92
N PRO A 176 -7.05 -10.18 7.01
CA PRO A 176 -5.97 -9.19 7.04
C PRO A 176 -4.96 -9.32 5.90
N GLY A 177 -4.76 -10.52 5.37
CA GLY A 177 -3.64 -10.79 4.49
C GLY A 177 -2.31 -10.54 5.21
N ASN A 178 -1.22 -10.93 4.60
CA ASN A 178 0.09 -10.53 5.10
C ASN A 178 1.03 -10.35 3.91
N TYR A 179 0.82 -9.26 3.19
CA TYR A 179 1.58 -8.93 2.00
C TYR A 179 2.92 -8.33 2.39
N MET A 180 3.88 -9.17 2.77
CA MET A 180 5.21 -8.74 3.19
C MET A 180 6.15 -8.56 2.01
N PHE A 181 6.79 -7.40 1.90
CA PHE A 181 7.76 -7.09 0.84
C PHE A 181 8.88 -6.20 1.38
N THR A 182 10.00 -6.12 0.66
CA THR A 182 11.09 -5.20 0.99
C THR A 182 11.30 -4.20 -0.12
N ILE A 183 11.73 -2.99 0.25
CA ILE A 183 12.15 -1.94 -0.67
C ILE A 183 13.61 -1.63 -0.39
N ASP A 184 14.46 -1.83 -1.39
CA ASP A 184 15.88 -1.55 -1.26
C ASP A 184 16.18 -0.03 -1.32
N LYS A 185 17.42 0.33 -1.04
CA LYS A 185 17.86 1.75 -1.06
C LYS A 185 17.79 2.41 -2.44
N TYR A 186 17.51 1.68 -3.52
CA TYR A 186 17.31 2.19 -4.88
C TYR A 186 15.86 2.10 -5.36
N GLY A 187 14.93 1.78 -4.46
CA GLY A 187 13.51 1.72 -4.73
C GLY A 187 13.05 0.48 -5.48
N GLU A 188 13.85 -0.59 -5.48
CA GLU A 188 13.43 -1.88 -6.00
C GLU A 188 12.58 -2.63 -4.98
N ILE A 189 11.41 -3.13 -5.43
CA ILE A 189 10.50 -3.93 -4.61
C ILE A 189 10.88 -5.40 -4.76
N HIS A 190 11.08 -6.09 -3.63
CA HIS A 190 11.23 -7.54 -3.60
C HIS A 190 10.05 -8.17 -2.87
N TYR A 191 9.32 -9.03 -3.58
CA TYR A 191 8.12 -9.72 -3.10
C TYR A 191 8.08 -11.15 -3.62
N ASP A 192 7.86 -12.11 -2.73
CA ASP A 192 7.88 -13.55 -3.07
C ASP A 192 6.52 -14.08 -3.57
N GLY A 193 5.47 -13.25 -3.54
CA GLY A 193 4.13 -13.61 -3.99
C GLY A 193 3.80 -13.13 -5.40
N ASN A 194 2.53 -13.29 -5.78
CA ASN A 194 2.03 -12.82 -7.06
C ASN A 194 1.55 -11.37 -6.96
N ASN A 195 1.95 -10.56 -7.93
CA ASN A 195 1.48 -9.20 -8.14
C ASN A 195 0.99 -9.04 -9.58
N VAL A 196 0.25 -7.97 -9.82
CA VAL A 196 -0.10 -7.51 -11.16
C VAL A 196 0.67 -6.23 -11.41
N GLU A 197 1.64 -6.28 -12.32
CA GLU A 197 2.31 -5.07 -12.80
C GLU A 197 1.43 -4.42 -13.85
N THR A 198 0.92 -3.24 -13.53
CA THR A 198 0.36 -2.33 -14.53
C THR A 198 1.45 -1.35 -14.96
N ALA A 199 1.30 -0.73 -16.14
CA ALA A 199 2.36 0.03 -16.81
C ALA A 199 3.10 1.07 -15.93
N ASP A 200 2.49 1.53 -14.83
CA ASP A 200 3.07 2.52 -13.92
C ASP A 200 3.08 2.11 -12.44
N GLN A 201 2.64 0.89 -12.10
CA GLN A 201 2.44 0.54 -10.69
C GLN A 201 2.49 -0.94 -10.35
N TRP A 202 3.24 -1.24 -9.28
CA TRP A 202 3.20 -2.52 -8.59
C TRP A 202 1.90 -2.65 -7.79
N THR A 203 1.04 -3.59 -8.18
CA THR A 203 -0.31 -3.74 -7.60
C THR A 203 -0.54 -5.14 -7.04
N LEU A 204 -1.02 -5.22 -5.81
CA LEU A 204 -1.48 -6.44 -5.17
C LEU A 204 -3.00 -6.62 -5.35
N THR A 205 -3.47 -7.85 -5.22
CA THR A 205 -4.90 -8.16 -5.25
C THR A 205 -5.32 -8.88 -3.99
N HIS A 206 -6.48 -8.52 -3.43
CA HIS A 206 -7.00 -9.06 -2.19
C HIS A 206 -8.48 -9.46 -2.30
N GLU A 207 -8.77 -10.75 -2.12
CA GLU A 207 -10.10 -11.32 -2.23
C GLU A 207 -10.77 -11.45 -0.86
N ASN A 208 -12.05 -11.06 -0.76
CA ASN A 208 -12.89 -11.30 0.41
C ASN A 208 -14.11 -12.11 0.01
N HIS A 209 -14.66 -12.78 1.01
CA HIS A 209 -15.87 -13.57 0.88
C HIS A 209 -17.00 -12.88 1.61
N LEU A 210 -18.22 -13.07 1.10
CA LEU A 210 -19.42 -12.63 1.81
C LEU A 210 -19.48 -13.34 3.17
N LYS A 211 -19.80 -12.59 4.21
CA LYS A 211 -20.02 -13.14 5.55
C LYS A 211 -21.28 -14.01 5.56
N PRO A 212 -21.35 -15.02 6.45
CA PRO A 212 -22.63 -15.62 6.80
C PRO A 212 -23.59 -14.56 7.33
N PHE A 213 -24.88 -14.80 7.14
CA PHE A 213 -25.94 -13.91 7.61
C PHE A 213 -27.02 -14.68 8.34
N ASP A 214 -27.82 -13.97 9.13
CA ASP A 214 -28.98 -14.52 9.80
C ASP A 214 -30.25 -14.07 9.08
N LEU A 215 -31.23 -14.97 8.97
CA LEU A 215 -32.57 -14.65 8.48
C LEU A 215 -33.56 -14.71 9.64
N THR A 216 -34.18 -13.59 9.93
CA THR A 216 -35.31 -13.52 10.88
C THR A 216 -36.62 -13.38 10.14
N VAL A 217 -37.54 -14.30 10.38
CA VAL A 217 -38.91 -14.25 9.87
C VAL A 217 -39.84 -13.88 11.01
N HIS A 218 -40.66 -12.84 10.83
CA HIS A 218 -41.71 -12.46 11.76
C HIS A 218 -43.07 -12.77 11.15
N LYS A 219 -43.81 -13.70 11.76
CA LYS A 219 -45.18 -14.03 11.37
C LYS A 219 -46.16 -13.09 12.05
N LYS A 220 -46.94 -12.41 11.23
CA LYS A 220 -47.96 -11.47 11.69
C LYS A 220 -49.31 -11.77 11.03
N GLU A 221 -50.36 -11.30 11.67
CA GLU A 221 -51.70 -11.13 11.10
C GLU A 221 -51.70 -9.94 10.13
N ASP A 222 -52.76 -9.80 9.33
CA ASP A 222 -52.93 -8.69 8.37
C ASP A 222 -52.98 -7.31 9.04
N ASN A 223 -53.37 -7.28 10.33
CA ASN A 223 -53.37 -6.07 11.16
C ASN A 223 -51.99 -5.75 11.78
N GLY A 224 -50.97 -6.56 11.51
CA GLY A 224 -49.60 -6.39 12.01
C GLY A 224 -49.32 -6.99 13.39
N LYS A 225 -50.31 -7.59 14.05
CA LYS A 225 -50.14 -8.30 15.33
C LYS A 225 -49.35 -9.60 15.13
N ALA A 226 -48.50 -9.93 16.09
CA ALA A 226 -47.76 -11.20 16.09
C ALA A 226 -48.70 -12.41 16.04
N LEU A 227 -48.39 -13.37 15.17
CA LEU A 227 -49.19 -14.58 14.96
C LEU A 227 -48.35 -15.83 15.26
N PRO A 228 -48.41 -16.35 16.50
CA PRO A 228 -47.68 -17.54 16.88
C PRO A 228 -48.33 -18.82 16.36
N GLY A 229 -47.52 -19.85 16.15
CA GLY A 229 -47.99 -21.20 15.84
C GLY A 229 -47.82 -21.63 14.37
N ALA A 230 -47.20 -20.79 13.53
CA ALA A 230 -46.76 -21.21 12.20
C ALA A 230 -45.50 -22.09 12.29
N LYS A 231 -45.20 -22.85 11.23
CA LYS A 231 -43.89 -23.48 11.02
C LYS A 231 -43.29 -23.05 9.69
N PHE A 232 -42.00 -22.81 9.69
CA PHE A 232 -41.24 -22.42 8.50
C PHE A 232 -40.07 -23.35 8.28
N ARG A 233 -39.91 -23.78 7.02
CA ARG A 233 -38.76 -24.57 6.56
C ARG A 233 -37.93 -23.76 5.58
N LEU A 234 -36.64 -23.63 5.84
CA LEU A 234 -35.66 -23.00 4.97
C LEU A 234 -34.78 -24.08 4.34
N GLN A 235 -34.74 -24.12 3.01
CA GLN A 235 -33.94 -25.08 2.25
C GLN A 235 -33.07 -24.37 1.21
N GLY A 236 -31.84 -24.84 1.00
CA GLY A 236 -30.92 -24.27 0.01
C GLY A 236 -29.48 -24.32 0.48
N ASN A 237 -28.53 -24.31 -0.45
CA ASN A 237 -27.09 -24.32 -0.14
C ASN A 237 -26.66 -25.41 0.88
N GLY A 238 -27.25 -26.61 0.77
CA GLY A 238 -26.99 -27.73 1.69
C GLY A 238 -27.68 -27.63 3.06
N VAL A 239 -28.46 -26.58 3.32
CA VAL A 239 -29.26 -26.38 4.53
C VAL A 239 -30.68 -26.92 4.33
N ASP A 240 -31.22 -27.52 5.38
CA ASP A 240 -32.62 -27.92 5.51
C ASP A 240 -33.04 -27.81 6.98
N ILE A 241 -33.69 -26.69 7.34
CA ILE A 241 -34.04 -26.36 8.73
C ILE A 241 -35.53 -26.05 8.81
N GLU A 242 -36.26 -26.73 9.70
CA GLU A 242 -37.63 -26.36 10.06
C GLU A 242 -37.69 -25.78 11.49
N LEU A 243 -38.38 -24.66 11.66
CA LEU A 243 -38.59 -23.97 12.93
C LEU A 243 -40.08 -23.77 13.24
N PRO A 244 -40.47 -23.82 14.53
CA PRO A 244 -39.64 -24.18 15.69
C PRO A 244 -39.33 -25.69 15.73
N LYS A 245 -38.16 -26.06 16.28
CA LYS A 245 -37.72 -27.48 16.39
C LYS A 245 -38.50 -28.29 17.44
N GLU A 246 -38.92 -27.65 18.53
CA GLU A 246 -39.69 -28.26 19.62
C GLU A 246 -40.89 -27.36 19.96
N GLY A 247 -42.04 -27.98 20.26
CA GLY A 247 -43.40 -27.45 20.08
C GLY A 247 -43.88 -26.30 20.96
N GLN A 248 -43.11 -25.22 21.09
CA GLN A 248 -43.61 -23.95 21.60
C GLN A 248 -43.99 -23.03 20.43
N ALA A 249 -45.24 -22.55 20.45
CA ALA A 249 -45.71 -21.60 19.44
C ALA A 249 -44.91 -20.29 19.54
N THR A 250 -44.31 -19.88 18.42
CA THR A 250 -43.58 -18.61 18.27
C THR A 250 -44.09 -17.89 17.02
N ASP A 251 -44.00 -16.57 17.03
CA ASP A 251 -44.20 -15.70 15.86
C ASP A 251 -42.88 -15.30 15.20
N THR A 252 -41.73 -15.57 15.83
CA THR A 252 -40.40 -15.18 15.33
C THR A 252 -39.52 -16.41 15.13
N PHE A 253 -38.89 -16.50 13.95
CA PHE A 253 -38.09 -17.63 13.50
C PHE A 253 -36.72 -17.12 13.06
N LEU A 254 -35.66 -17.54 13.75
CA LEU A 254 -34.29 -17.12 13.48
C LEU A 254 -33.50 -18.28 12.87
N PHE A 255 -33.05 -18.11 11.63
CA PHE A 255 -32.13 -19.01 10.94
C PHE A 255 -30.74 -18.39 10.97
N GLU A 256 -29.83 -18.96 11.74
CA GLU A 256 -28.51 -18.38 12.01
C GLU A 256 -27.43 -18.92 11.07
N ASN A 257 -26.38 -18.12 10.84
CA ASN A 257 -25.14 -18.51 10.18
C ASN A 257 -25.34 -19.12 8.78
N LEU A 258 -26.26 -18.56 8.01
CA LEU A 258 -26.53 -18.96 6.63
C LEU A 258 -25.38 -18.50 5.74
N GLN A 259 -24.75 -19.45 5.05
CA GLN A 259 -23.71 -19.13 4.08
C GLN A 259 -24.31 -18.39 2.88
N PRO A 260 -23.59 -17.45 2.26
CA PRO A 260 -24.01 -16.81 1.01
C PRO A 260 -24.49 -17.84 -0.03
N GLY A 261 -25.70 -17.66 -0.54
CA GLY A 261 -26.34 -18.58 -1.47
C GLY A 261 -27.84 -18.32 -1.60
N THR A 262 -28.51 -19.08 -2.46
CA THR A 262 -29.95 -18.99 -2.65
C THR A 262 -30.68 -19.97 -1.75
N TYR A 263 -31.69 -19.48 -1.04
CA TYR A 263 -32.55 -20.24 -0.15
C TYR A 263 -34.02 -20.15 -0.57
N THR A 264 -34.81 -21.12 -0.12
CA THR A 264 -36.26 -21.18 -0.30
C THR A 264 -36.90 -21.34 1.07
N LEU A 265 -37.68 -20.34 1.49
CA LEU A 265 -38.47 -20.34 2.70
C LEU A 265 -39.90 -20.81 2.38
N THR A 266 -40.36 -21.85 3.06
CA THR A 266 -41.71 -22.41 2.91
C THR A 266 -42.44 -22.38 4.24
N GLU A 267 -43.68 -21.87 4.27
CA GLU A 267 -44.56 -22.06 5.43
C GLU A 267 -45.10 -23.51 5.38
N THR A 268 -44.61 -24.38 6.26
CA THR A 268 -44.98 -25.80 6.29
C THR A 268 -46.20 -26.08 7.16
N TYR A 269 -46.54 -25.15 8.04
CA TYR A 269 -47.75 -25.21 8.86
C TYR A 269 -48.32 -23.81 9.06
N THR A 270 -49.61 -23.66 8.75
CA THR A 270 -50.37 -22.42 8.96
C THR A 270 -51.30 -22.59 10.16
N PRO A 271 -51.36 -21.62 11.10
CA PRO A 271 -52.31 -21.65 12.20
C PRO A 271 -53.77 -21.74 11.75
N GLU A 272 -54.63 -22.40 12.54
CA GLU A 272 -56.07 -22.54 12.25
C GLU A 272 -56.74 -21.17 12.11
N GLY A 273 -57.65 -21.05 11.13
CA GLY A 273 -58.37 -19.82 10.85
C GLY A 273 -57.61 -18.80 9.98
N TYR A 274 -56.36 -19.10 9.59
CA TYR A 274 -55.55 -18.25 8.71
C TYR A 274 -55.31 -18.88 7.34
N GLN A 275 -55.11 -18.02 6.35
CA GLN A 275 -54.57 -18.42 5.05
C GLN A 275 -53.06 -18.20 5.04
N GLY A 276 -52.30 -19.27 4.80
CA GLY A 276 -50.84 -19.22 4.73
C GLY A 276 -50.31 -18.72 3.39
N LEU A 277 -48.99 -18.70 3.27
CA LEU A 277 -48.29 -18.43 2.03
C LEU A 277 -48.68 -19.45 0.96
N LYS A 278 -49.16 -18.96 -0.19
CA LYS A 278 -49.53 -19.81 -1.34
C LYS A 278 -48.32 -20.37 -2.09
N GLN A 279 -47.18 -19.70 -1.97
CA GLN A 279 -45.93 -20.04 -2.64
C GLN A 279 -44.78 -19.84 -1.66
N SER A 280 -43.71 -20.60 -1.84
CA SER A 280 -42.46 -20.36 -1.14
C SER A 280 -41.85 -19.02 -1.57
N VAL A 281 -40.99 -18.49 -0.70
CA VAL A 281 -40.24 -17.25 -0.94
C VAL A 281 -38.79 -17.63 -1.21
N THR A 282 -38.24 -17.19 -2.34
CA THR A 282 -36.81 -17.28 -2.61
C THR A 282 -36.11 -16.12 -1.89
N VAL A 283 -35.07 -16.45 -1.14
CA VAL A 283 -34.25 -15.53 -0.34
C VAL A 283 -32.82 -15.59 -0.81
#